data_AF-A0A662AJ00-F1
#
_entry.id   AF-A0A662AJ00-F1
#
_cell.length_a   1.000
_cell.length_b   1.000
_cell.length_c   1.000
_cell.angle_alpha   90.00
_cell.angle_beta   90.00
_cell.angle_gamma   90.00
#
_symmetry.space_group_name_H-M   'P 1'
#
loop_
_entity.id
_entity.type
_entity.pdbx_description
1 polymer ?
#
loop_
_entity_poly.entity_id
_entity_poly.type
_entity_poly.pdbx_seq_one_letter_code
_entity_poly.pdbx_strand_id
1 'polypeptide(L)'
;MEEEKKKQIITIDNKEFVYDELSQEQQRVVQHITNLNAKLNDVRFQMEQLEFARDAYVKKIRELIKETTPNKEDLKKVKED
;
A
#
# COMPACT_ATOMS: atom_id res chain seq x y z
N MET A 1 -1.92 -44.38 14.99
CA MET A 1 -1.26 -43.16 15.50
C MET A 1 -2.27 -42.05 15.29
N GLU A 2 -2.81 -41.49 16.37
CA GLU A 2 -3.65 -40.30 16.26
C GLU A 2 -2.77 -39.15 15.79
N GLU A 3 -3.07 -38.59 14.63
CA GLU A 3 -2.49 -37.32 14.20
C GLU A 3 -2.93 -36.25 15.21
N GLU A 4 -1.99 -35.69 15.95
CA GLU A 4 -2.23 -34.49 16.75
C GLU A 4 -2.72 -33.39 15.80
N LYS A 5 -4.03 -33.13 15.80
CA LYS A 5 -4.61 -31.96 15.13
C LYS A 5 -3.92 -30.72 15.71
N LYS A 6 -3.11 -30.05 14.88
CA LYS A 6 -2.54 -28.75 15.24
C LYS A 6 -3.70 -27.79 15.50
N LYS A 7 -3.94 -27.49 16.78
CA LYS A 7 -4.93 -26.51 17.21
C LYS A 7 -4.54 -25.15 16.63
N GLN A 8 -5.43 -24.53 15.88
CA GLN A 8 -5.24 -23.16 15.41
C GLN A 8 -5.50 -22.21 16.58
N ILE A 9 -4.45 -21.60 17.11
CA ILE A 9 -4.55 -20.56 18.15
C ILE A 9 -4.68 -19.20 17.48
N ILE A 10 -5.65 -18.40 17.91
CA ILE A 10 -5.80 -16.99 17.52
C ILE A 10 -5.66 -16.11 18.76
N THR A 11 -5.13 -14.91 18.60
CA THR A 11 -4.97 -13.94 19.70
C THR A 11 -5.88 -12.74 19.44
N ILE A 12 -6.77 -12.44 20.39
CA ILE A 12 -7.68 -11.28 20.37
C ILE A 12 -7.52 -10.55 21.71
N ASP A 13 -7.22 -9.24 21.69
CA ASP A 13 -7.00 -8.43 22.89
C ASP A 13 -6.04 -9.06 23.92
N ASN A 14 -4.90 -9.57 23.43
CA ASN A 14 -3.88 -10.26 24.21
C ASN A 14 -4.36 -11.56 24.90
N LYS A 15 -5.50 -12.11 24.50
CA LYS A 15 -6.00 -13.42 24.96
C LYS A 15 -5.91 -14.43 23.83
N GLU A 16 -5.46 -15.63 24.15
CA GLU A 16 -5.39 -16.75 23.24
C GLU A 16 -6.70 -17.53 23.24
N PHE A 17 -7.17 -17.89 22.06
CA PHE A 17 -8.35 -18.72 21.85
C PHE A 17 -8.02 -19.85 20.89
N VAL A 18 -8.51 -21.05 21.20
CA VAL A 18 -8.48 -22.18 20.26
C VAL A 18 -9.61 -21.98 19.26
N TYR A 19 -9.28 -21.80 17.99
CA TYR A 19 -10.27 -21.52 16.93
C TYR A 19 -11.37 -22.59 16.85
N ASP A 20 -11.00 -23.85 17.01
CA ASP A 20 -11.93 -25.00 16.96
C ASP A 20 -12.89 -25.05 18.15
N GLU A 21 -12.60 -24.33 19.23
CA GLU A 21 -13.45 -24.24 20.43
C GLU A 21 -14.42 -23.04 20.36
N LEU A 22 -14.33 -22.22 19.31
CA LEU A 22 -15.25 -21.11 19.05
C LEU A 22 -16.58 -21.59 18.47
N SER A 23 -17.64 -20.80 18.67
CA SER A 23 -18.91 -21.02 17.97
C SER A 23 -18.75 -20.77 16.46
N GLN A 24 -19.62 -21.37 15.64
CA GLN A 24 -19.59 -21.14 14.18
C GLN A 24 -19.70 -19.65 13.81
N GLU A 25 -20.47 -18.88 14.58
CA GLU A 25 -20.59 -17.44 14.36
C GLU A 25 -19.29 -16.70 14.68
N GLN A 26 -18.66 -17.03 15.80
CA GLN A 26 -17.36 -16.47 16.19
C GLN A 26 -16.27 -16.80 15.16
N GLN A 27 -16.22 -18.04 14.67
CA GLN A 27 -15.32 -18.46 13.59
C GLN A 27 -15.52 -17.63 12.33
N ARG A 28 -16.78 -17.41 11.91
CA ARG A 28 -17.09 -16.55 10.76
C ARG A 28 -16.60 -15.12 10.95
N VAL A 29 -16.79 -14.54 12.13
CA VAL A 29 -16.29 -13.20 12.45
C VAL A 29 -14.76 -13.14 12.36
N VAL A 30 -14.04 -14.14 12.90
CA VAL A 30 -12.57 -14.23 12.79
C VAL A 30 -12.12 -14.33 11.33
N GLN A 31 -12.82 -15.12 10.51
CA GLN A 31 -12.53 -15.21 9.07
C GLN A 31 -12.75 -13.86 8.38
N HIS A 32 -13.82 -13.13 8.72
CA HIS A 32 -14.07 -11.81 8.17
C HIS A 32 -12.96 -10.81 8.56
N ILE A 33 -12.50 -10.83 9.81
CA ILE A 33 -11.37 -10.00 10.26
C ILE A 33 -10.11 -10.31 9.45
N THR A 34 -9.79 -11.59 9.28
CA THR A 34 -8.64 -12.04 8.47
C THR A 34 -8.73 -11.52 7.03
N ASN A 35 -9.90 -11.63 6.41
CA ASN A 35 -10.13 -11.15 5.05
C ASN A 35 -10.00 -9.61 4.95
N LEU A 36 -10.53 -8.88 5.94
CA LEU A 36 -10.43 -7.42 5.99
C LEU A 36 -8.98 -6.96 6.16
N ASN A 37 -8.17 -7.66 6.98
CA ASN A 37 -6.76 -7.35 7.14
C ASN A 37 -5.98 -7.54 5.83
N ALA A 38 -6.23 -8.63 5.09
CA ALA A 38 -5.64 -8.84 3.78
C ALA A 38 -6.02 -7.70 2.82
N LYS A 39 -7.31 -7.36 2.74
CA LYS A 39 -7.79 -6.26 1.89
C LYS A 39 -7.21 -4.90 2.28
N LEU A 40 -7.06 -4.63 3.57
CA LEU A 40 -6.42 -3.40 4.05
C LEU A 40 -4.97 -3.30 3.59
N ASN A 41 -4.24 -4.41 3.62
CA ASN A 41 -2.85 -4.45 3.14
C ASN A 41 -2.78 -4.19 1.63
N ASP A 42 -3.67 -4.79 0.85
CA ASP A 42 -3.74 -4.55 -0.60
C ASP A 42 -4.01 -3.08 -0.92
N VAL A 43 -4.98 -2.46 -0.23
CA VAL A 43 -5.32 -1.05 -0.41
C VAL A 43 -4.17 -0.13 -0.01
N ARG A 44 -3.46 -0.43 1.08
CA ARG A 44 -2.26 0.33 1.48
C ARG A 44 -1.19 0.29 0.41
N PHE A 45 -0.91 -0.89 -0.15
CA PHE A 45 0.07 -1.03 -1.22
C PHE A 45 -0.36 -0.30 -2.51
N GLN A 46 -1.64 -0.33 -2.85
CA GLN A 46 -2.17 0.45 -3.97
C GLN A 46 -2.01 1.96 -3.74
N MET A 47 -2.26 2.43 -2.51
CA MET A 47 -2.06 3.84 -2.15
C MET A 47 -0.60 4.25 -2.28
N GLU A 48 0.34 3.43 -1.80
CA GLU A 48 1.79 3.67 -1.94
C GLU A 48 2.21 3.80 -3.42
N GLN A 49 1.68 2.94 -4.30
CA GLN A 49 1.93 3.05 -5.74
C GLN A 49 1.41 4.35 -6.34
N LEU A 50 0.20 4.78 -5.94
CA LEU A 50 -0.40 6.03 -6.42
C LEU A 50 0.42 7.25 -5.96
N GLU A 51 0.89 7.26 -4.72
CA GLU A 51 1.76 8.31 -4.21
C GLU A 51 3.09 8.37 -4.96
N PHE A 52 3.73 7.22 -5.16
CA PHE A 52 4.95 7.12 -5.95
C PHE A 52 4.75 7.63 -7.38
N ALA A 53 3.67 7.19 -8.05
CA ALA A 53 3.36 7.61 -9.42
C ALA A 53 3.13 9.12 -9.51
N ARG A 54 2.37 9.70 -8.57
CA ARG A 54 2.15 11.14 -8.48
C ARG A 54 3.48 11.89 -8.37
N ASP A 55 4.36 11.46 -7.47
CA ASP A 55 5.64 12.12 -7.23
C ASP A 55 6.58 11.99 -8.44
N ALA A 56 6.56 10.86 -9.14
CA ALA A 56 7.27 10.65 -10.39
C ALA A 56 6.80 11.63 -11.48
N TYR A 57 5.48 11.81 -11.63
CA TYR A 57 4.94 12.80 -12.58
C TYR A 57 5.28 14.24 -12.19
N VAL A 58 5.25 14.58 -10.90
CA VAL A 58 5.68 15.90 -10.40
C VAL A 58 7.16 16.15 -10.69
N LYS A 59 8.02 15.13 -10.55
CA LYS A 59 9.43 15.24 -10.95
C LYS A 59 9.54 15.44 -12.46
N LYS A 60 8.82 14.66 -13.25
CA LYS A 60 8.86 14.73 -14.72
C LYS A 60 8.43 16.12 -15.23
N ILE A 61 7.37 16.71 -14.70
CA ILE A 61 6.95 18.04 -15.14
C ILE A 61 7.98 19.12 -14.79
N ARG A 62 8.68 19.00 -13.65
CA ARG A 62 9.77 19.92 -13.29
C ARG A 62 10.94 19.83 -14.27
N GLU A 63 11.27 18.63 -14.74
CA GLU A 63 12.29 18.41 -15.77
C GLU A 63 11.87 19.02 -17.11
N LEU A 64 10.63 18.74 -17.55
CA LEU A 64 10.10 19.29 -18.80
C LEU A 64 10.07 20.82 -18.81
N ILE A 65 9.72 21.46 -17.68
CA ILE A 65 9.76 22.92 -17.56
C ILE A 65 11.19 23.43 -17.69
N LYS A 66 12.18 22.77 -17.07
CA LYS A 66 13.60 23.17 -17.22
C LYS A 66 14.09 23.04 -18.66
N GLU A 67 13.66 21.99 -19.37
CA GLU A 67 14.02 21.77 -20.78
C GLU A 67 13.34 22.76 -21.73
N THR A 68 12.13 23.21 -21.43
CA THR A 68 11.33 24.11 -22.28
C THR A 68 11.43 25.59 -21.92
N THR A 69 12.03 25.94 -20.77
CA THR A 69 12.34 27.32 -20.43
C THR A 69 13.72 27.64 -21.01
N PRO A 70 13.84 28.46 -22.08
CA PRO A 70 15.15 28.85 -22.59
C PRO A 70 15.93 29.53 -21.46
N ASN A 71 17.18 29.12 -21.29
CA ASN A 71 18.07 29.75 -20.32
C ASN A 71 18.09 31.26 -20.62
N LYS A 72 18.08 32.12 -19.58
CA LYS A 72 18.05 33.59 -19.79
C LYS A 72 19.25 34.08 -20.62
N GLU A 73 20.28 33.25 -20.79
CA GLU A 73 21.45 33.49 -21.65
C GLU A 73 21.18 33.22 -23.14
N ASP A 74 20.31 32.27 -23.49
CA ASP A 74 19.94 31.98 -24.89
C ASP A 74 19.03 33.07 -25.49
N LEU A 75 18.20 33.70 -24.65
CA LEU A 75 17.34 34.83 -25.04
C LEU A 75 18.11 36.13 -25.32
N LYS A 76 19.34 36.27 -24.81
CA LYS A 76 20.17 37.47 -25.07
C LYS A 76 20.84 37.45 -26.44
N LYS A 77 21.11 36.27 -27.01
CA LYS A 77 21.73 36.14 -28.33
C LYS A 77 20.79 36.39 -29.51
N VAL A 78 19.47 36.42 -29.29
CA VAL A 78 18.48 36.64 -30.36
C VAL A 78 18.19 38.13 -30.60
N LYS A 79 18.77 39.05 -29.82
CA LYS A 79 18.55 40.50 -29.95
C LYS A 79 19.75 41.28 -30.51
N GLU A 80 20.80 40.60 -30.96
CA GLU A 80 21.96 41.21 -31.62
C GLU A 80 22.16 40.58 -33.01
N ASP A 81 21.21 40.78 -33.90
CA ASP A 81 21.37 40.70 -35.37
C ASP A 81 20.38 41.68 -36.03
#